data_AF-A0AAQ3AFX5-F1
#
_entry.id   AF-A0AAQ3AFX5-F1
#
_cell.length_a   1.000
_cell.length_b   1.000
_cell.length_c   1.000
_cell.angle_alpha   90.00
_cell.angle_beta   90.00
_cell.angle_gamma   90.00
#
_symmetry.space_group_name_H-M   'P 1'
#
loop_
_entity.id
_entity.type
_entity.pdbx_description
1 polymer ?
#
loop_
_entity_poly.entity_id
_entity_poly.type
_entity_poly.pdbx_seq_one_letter_code
_entity_poly.pdbx_strand_id
1 'polypeptide(L)'
;MIKRKLRLQLKKTRFKASRSRHKNKVFIKKMKSNREILVKSDIKVEVQLKRSLIGKLDSKVKTLKALGLKRIGDRKIHILNKSIQGMLNSVISMILLSEVKNNG
;
A
#
# COMPACT_ATOMS: atom_id res chain seq x y z
N MET A 1 5.74 -44.28 11.54
CA MET A 1 6.41 -42.97 11.78
C MET A 1 6.31 -41.99 10.59
N ILE A 2 6.52 -42.45 9.33
CA ILE A 2 6.56 -41.61 8.11
C ILE A 2 5.26 -40.82 7.85
N LYS A 3 4.09 -41.46 7.99
CA LYS A 3 2.77 -40.81 7.80
C LYS A 3 2.55 -39.58 8.70
N ARG A 4 3.04 -39.61 9.95
CA ARG A 4 2.94 -38.49 10.91
C ARG A 4 3.78 -37.29 10.47
N LYS A 5 5.01 -37.53 10.00
CA LYS A 5 5.92 -36.50 9.49
C LYS A 5 5.31 -35.77 8.28
N LEU A 6 4.76 -36.55 7.34
CA LEU A 6 4.07 -36.02 6.16
C LEU A 6 2.84 -35.17 6.53
N ARG A 7 2.00 -35.65 7.45
CA ARG A 7 0.84 -34.91 7.97
C ARG A 7 1.23 -33.57 8.59
N LEU A 8 2.31 -33.54 9.38
CA LEU A 8 2.81 -32.30 10.00
C LEU A 8 3.36 -31.32 8.95
N GLN A 9 4.08 -31.81 7.93
CA GLN A 9 4.52 -30.99 6.81
C GLN A 9 3.32 -30.37 6.06
N LEU A 10 2.30 -31.18 5.74
CA LEU A 10 1.06 -30.71 5.11
C LEU A 10 0.31 -29.67 5.96
N LYS A 11 0.29 -29.83 7.30
CA LYS A 11 -0.31 -28.84 8.19
C LYS A 11 0.46 -27.51 8.14
N LYS A 12 1.79 -27.55 8.16
CA LYS A 12 2.65 -26.36 8.04
C LYS A 12 2.46 -25.66 6.69
N THR A 13 2.41 -26.40 5.58
CA THR A 13 2.21 -25.82 4.25
C THR A 13 0.81 -25.19 4.12
N ARG A 14 -0.24 -25.87 4.58
CA ARG A 14 -1.61 -25.32 4.63
C ARG A 14 -1.69 -24.04 5.45
N PHE A 15 -1.04 -24.01 6.61
CA PHE A 15 -1.00 -22.82 7.45
C PHE A 15 -0.29 -21.65 6.76
N LYS A 16 0.87 -21.90 6.13
CA LYS A 16 1.59 -20.89 5.33
C LYS A 16 0.73 -20.38 4.17
N ALA A 17 0.05 -21.27 3.45
CA ALA A 17 -0.85 -20.91 2.35
C ALA A 17 -2.04 -20.05 2.83
N SER A 18 -2.67 -20.44 3.95
CA SER A 18 -3.75 -19.66 4.57
C SER A 18 -3.30 -18.25 4.94
N ARG A 19 -2.13 -18.11 5.61
CA ARG A 19 -1.53 -16.81 5.93
C ARG A 19 -1.24 -15.98 4.68
N SER A 20 -0.72 -16.60 3.62
CA SER A 20 -0.47 -15.93 2.33
C SER A 20 -1.75 -15.37 1.72
N ARG A 21 -2.83 -16.18 1.66
CA ARG A 21 -4.14 -15.75 1.16
C ARG A 21 -4.70 -14.58 1.96
N HIS A 22 -4.60 -14.63 3.28
CA HIS A 22 -5.06 -13.55 4.15
C HIS A 22 -4.31 -12.23 3.86
N LYS A 23 -2.97 -12.29 3.76
CA LYS A 23 -2.15 -11.11 3.41
C LYS A 23 -2.53 -10.53 2.05
N ASN A 24 -2.76 -11.38 1.05
CA ASN A 24 -3.21 -10.94 -0.28
C ASN A 24 -4.58 -10.27 -0.22
N LYS A 25 -5.54 -10.82 0.53
CA LYS A 25 -6.86 -10.22 0.75
C LYS A 25 -6.76 -8.81 1.34
N VAL A 26 -5.93 -8.64 2.37
CA VAL A 26 -5.69 -7.32 3.01
C VAL A 26 -5.06 -6.34 2.03
N PHE A 27 -4.08 -6.80 1.23
CA PHE A 27 -3.46 -5.96 0.21
C PHE A 27 -4.46 -5.51 -0.86
N ILE A 28 -5.29 -6.42 -1.37
CA ILE A 28 -6.33 -6.12 -2.36
C ILE A 28 -7.33 -5.11 -1.79
N LYS A 29 -7.78 -5.31 -0.54
CA LYS A 29 -8.67 -4.36 0.13
C LYS A 29 -8.04 -2.97 0.22
N LYS A 30 -6.76 -2.87 0.62
CA LYS A 30 -6.03 -1.59 0.65
C LYS A 30 -5.98 -0.93 -0.73
N MET A 31 -5.70 -1.69 -1.79
CA MET A 31 -5.65 -1.16 -3.16
C MET A 31 -7.01 -0.64 -3.61
N LYS A 32 -8.09 -1.36 -3.29
CA LYS A 32 -9.45 -0.95 -3.62
C LYS A 32 -9.78 0.39 -2.97
N SER A 33 -9.54 0.53 -1.66
CA SER A 33 -9.77 1.79 -0.95
C SER A 33 -8.90 2.94 -1.47
N ASN A 34 -7.62 2.70 -1.77
CA ASN A 34 -6.77 3.72 -2.39
C ASN A 34 -7.32 4.18 -3.77
N ARG A 35 -7.83 3.24 -4.59
CA ARG A 35 -8.42 3.57 -5.89
C ARG A 35 -9.72 4.36 -5.75
N GLU A 36 -10.59 4.00 -4.82
CA GLU A 36 -11.82 4.72 -4.53
C GLU A 36 -11.55 6.20 -4.19
N ILE A 37 -10.49 6.47 -3.41
CA ILE A 37 -10.07 7.83 -3.07
C ILE A 37 -9.53 8.57 -4.30
N LEU A 38 -8.74 7.91 -5.14
CA LEU A 38 -8.16 8.51 -6.35
C LEU A 38 -9.18 8.85 -7.43
N VAL A 39 -10.36 8.23 -7.43
CA VAL A 39 -11.45 8.56 -8.38
C VAL A 39 -12.09 9.91 -8.03
N LYS A 40 -12.00 10.35 -6.77
CA LYS A 40 -12.48 11.66 -6.34
C LYS A 40 -11.54 12.77 -6.85
N SER A 41 -12.06 13.99 -7.00
CA SER A 41 -11.29 15.18 -7.40
C SER A 41 -11.36 16.27 -6.33
N ASP A 42 -10.33 17.13 -6.29
CA ASP A 42 -10.26 18.36 -5.47
C ASP A 42 -10.39 18.18 -3.95
N ILE A 43 -10.16 16.97 -3.47
CA ILE A 43 -10.12 16.64 -2.04
C ILE A 43 -8.70 16.77 -1.46
N LYS A 44 -8.61 17.07 -0.17
CA LYS A 44 -7.35 16.95 0.58
C LYS A 44 -7.15 15.49 1.00
N VAL A 45 -6.00 14.94 0.64
CA VAL A 45 -5.62 13.58 1.00
C VAL A 45 -4.34 13.55 1.81
N GLU A 46 -4.36 12.79 2.90
CA GLU A 46 -3.16 12.37 3.60
C GLU A 46 -2.57 11.15 2.90
N VAL A 47 -1.32 11.27 2.50
CA VAL A 47 -0.54 10.22 1.87
C VAL A 47 0.48 9.72 2.88
N GLN A 48 0.41 8.43 3.22
CA GLN A 48 1.37 7.78 4.11
C GLN A 48 2.22 6.74 3.36
N LEU A 49 3.54 6.76 3.55
CA LEU A 49 4.44 5.72 3.03
C LEU A 49 4.41 4.48 3.93
N LYS A 50 3.96 3.33 3.41
CA LYS A 50 3.88 2.06 4.16
C LYS A 50 4.93 1.02 3.76
N ARG A 51 5.64 1.22 2.65
CA ARG A 51 6.66 0.29 2.14
C ARG A 51 7.99 1.00 1.97
N SER A 52 9.08 0.27 2.21
CA SER A 52 10.45 0.76 2.01
C SER A 52 10.71 1.16 0.55
N LEU A 53 11.58 2.15 0.38
CA LEU A 53 12.14 2.58 -0.90
C LEU A 53 13.25 1.62 -1.39
N ILE A 54 13.84 0.82 -0.51
CA ILE A 54 14.95 -0.07 -0.83
C ILE A 54 14.51 -1.14 -1.85
N GLY A 55 15.31 -1.32 -2.90
CA GLY A 55 15.04 -2.29 -3.97
C GLY A 55 13.80 -1.95 -4.80
N LYS A 56 13.45 -0.66 -4.92
CA LYS A 56 12.37 -0.17 -5.79
C LYS A 56 12.97 0.55 -6.99
N LEU A 57 12.21 0.56 -8.09
CA LEU A 57 12.58 1.24 -9.32
C LEU A 57 12.81 2.74 -9.05
N ASP A 58 13.86 3.30 -9.64
CA ASP A 58 14.25 4.70 -9.41
C ASP A 58 13.16 5.70 -9.75
N SER A 59 12.34 5.43 -10.77
CA SER A 59 11.19 6.27 -11.10
C SER A 59 10.21 6.38 -9.93
N LYS A 60 9.89 5.27 -9.26
CA LYS A 60 9.03 5.25 -8.07
C LYS A 60 9.66 5.98 -6.90
N VAL A 61 10.97 5.80 -6.71
CA VAL A 61 11.72 6.49 -5.64
C VAL A 61 11.71 8.01 -5.88
N LYS A 62 11.93 8.46 -7.12
CA LYS A 62 11.85 9.88 -7.49
C LYS A 62 10.45 10.44 -7.25
N THR A 63 9.39 9.74 -7.65
CA THR A 63 8.01 10.17 -7.41
C THR A 63 7.70 10.30 -5.92
N LEU A 64 8.12 9.33 -5.09
CA LEU A 64 7.89 9.39 -3.64
C LEU A 64 8.66 10.52 -2.97
N LYS A 65 9.90 10.78 -3.39
CA LYS A 65 10.69 11.93 -2.94
C LYS A 65 10.04 13.25 -3.34
N ALA A 66 9.52 13.35 -4.56
CA ALA A 66 8.80 14.54 -5.05
C ALA A 66 7.51 14.81 -4.24
N LEU A 67 6.81 13.75 -3.82
CA LEU A 67 5.67 13.83 -2.91
C LEU A 67 6.06 14.14 -1.45
N GLY A 68 7.36 14.28 -1.15
CA GLY A 68 7.87 14.61 0.19
C GLY A 68 7.94 13.42 1.16
N LEU A 69 7.88 12.18 0.66
CA LEU A 69 7.92 10.96 1.46
C LEU A 69 9.34 10.37 1.44
N LYS A 70 10.07 10.44 2.55
CA LYS A 70 11.47 10.02 2.64
C LYS A 70 11.64 8.71 3.41
N ARG A 71 10.92 8.55 4.52
CA ARG A 71 11.01 7.42 5.45
C ARG A 71 9.68 6.67 5.55
N ILE A 72 9.76 5.40 5.93
CA ILE A 72 8.56 4.59 6.18
C ILE A 72 7.80 5.20 7.35
N GLY A 73 6.50 5.36 7.18
CA GLY A 73 5.63 5.98 8.18
C GLY A 73 5.38 7.47 7.93
N ASP A 74 6.21 8.14 7.12
CA ASP A 74 6.03 9.56 6.77
C ASP A 74 4.64 9.82 6.21
N ARG A 75 4.06 10.95 6.62
CA ARG A 75 2.74 11.43 6.19
C ARG A 75 2.85 12.82 5.62
N LYS A 76 2.14 13.08 4.52
CA LYS A 76 2.03 14.40 3.89
C LYS A 76 0.62 14.61 3.38
N ILE A 77 0.10 15.82 3.56
CA ILE A 77 -1.20 16.23 3.04
C ILE A 77 -0.99 16.89 1.69
N HIS A 78 -1.78 16.47 0.70
CA HIS A 78 -1.76 16.99 -0.66
C HIS A 78 -3.17 17.30 -1.12
N ILE A 79 -3.31 18.31 -1.98
CA ILE A 79 -4.57 18.56 -2.71
C ILE A 79 -4.56 17.68 -3.96
N LEU A 80 -5.64 16.94 -4.18
CA LEU A 80 -5.73 15.95 -5.24
C LEU A 80 -6.05 16.62 -6.58
N ASN A 81 -5.01 17.13 -7.24
CA ASN A 81 -5.05 17.60 -8.62
C ASN A 81 -4.67 16.47 -9.60
N LYS A 82 -4.87 16.68 -10.91
CA LYS A 82 -4.58 15.67 -11.96
C LYS A 82 -3.12 15.19 -11.94
N SER A 83 -2.16 16.09 -11.69
CA SER A 83 -0.73 15.76 -11.65
C SER A 83 -0.37 14.88 -10.45
N ILE A 84 -0.86 15.24 -9.26
CA ILE A 84 -0.71 14.50 -8.00
C ILE A 84 -1.42 13.15 -8.11
N GLN A 85 -2.62 13.11 -8.69
CA GLN A 85 -3.34 11.87 -8.97
C GLN A 85 -2.52 10.91 -9.84
N GLY A 86 -1.89 11.40 -10.91
CA GLY A 86 -0.99 10.61 -11.77
C GLY A 86 0.23 10.08 -11.00
N MET A 87 0.87 10.94 -10.19
CA MET A 87 1.98 10.53 -9.32
C MET A 87 1.55 9.45 -8.33
N LEU A 88 0.43 9.62 -7.62
CA LEU A 88 -0.07 8.67 -6.63
C LEU A 88 -0.46 7.33 -7.27
N ASN A 89 -1.02 7.34 -8.48
CA ASN A 89 -1.37 6.12 -9.20
C ASN A 89 -0.12 5.26 -9.49
N SER A 90 1.00 5.89 -9.88
CA SER A 90 2.26 5.18 -10.17
C SER A 90 2.85 4.45 -8.95
N VAL A 91 2.58 4.96 -7.73
CA VAL A 91 3.14 4.46 -6.46
C VAL A 91 2.08 3.86 -5.53
N ILE A 92 0.85 3.65 -6.00
CA ILE A 92 -0.33 3.27 -5.20
C ILE A 92 -0.11 2.06 -4.29
N SER A 93 0.67 1.09 -4.75
CA SER A 93 1.00 -0.13 -3.98
C SER A 93 1.80 0.13 -2.69
N MET A 94 2.55 1.22 -2.65
CA MET A 94 3.48 1.57 -1.57
C MET A 94 2.85 2.48 -0.52
N ILE A 95 1.85 3.26 -0.91
CA ILE A 95 1.23 4.28 -0.07
C ILE A 95 -0.10 3.81 0.52
N LEU A 96 -0.55 4.52 1.56
CA LEU A 96 -1.90 4.48 2.08
C LEU A 96 -2.49 5.89 1.91
N LEU A 97 -3.69 5.96 1.36
CA LEU A 97 -4.42 7.22 1.19
C LEU A 97 -5.52 7.32 2.24
N SER A 98 -5.72 8.50 2.78
CA SER A 98 -6.81 8.81 3.70
C SER A 98 -7.35 10.19 3.38
N GLU A 99 -8.67 10.33 3.35
CA GLU A 99 -9.33 11.62 3.12
C GLU A 99 -9.29 12.45 4.40
N VAL A 100 -8.82 13.70 4.28
CA VAL A 100 -8.78 14.63 5.42
C VAL A 100 -9.98 15.56 5.30
N LYS A 101 -10.93 15.41 6.21
CA LYS A 101 -11.98 16.42 6.41
C LYS A 101 -11.36 17.55 7.24
N ASN A 102 -11.37 18.77 6.71
CA ASN A 102 -11.12 19.95 7.53
C ASN A 102 -12.26 20.02 8.55
N ASN A 103 -12.02 19.57 9.77
CA ASN A 103 -12.79 20.05 10.90
C ASN A 103 -12.15 21.41 11.26
N GLY A 104 -13.00 22.44 11.28
CA GLY A 104 -12.62 23.86 11.37
C GLY A 104 -11.65 24.19 12.49
#